data_AF-A0A3A9BWL2-F1
#
_entry.id   AF-A0A3A9BWL2-F1
#
_cell.length_a   1.000
_cell.length_b   1.000
_cell.length_c   1.000
_cell.angle_alpha   90.00
_cell.angle_beta   90.00
_cell.angle_gamma   90.00
#
_symmetry.space_group_name_H-M   'P 1'
#
loop_
_entity.id
_entity.type
_entity.pdbx_description
1 polymer ?
#
loop_
_entity_poly.entity_id
_entity_poly.type
_entity_poly.pdbx_seq_one_letter_code
_entity_poly.pdbx_strand_id
1 'polypeptide(L)'
;MGTQENDKKVLIYFYYLAITRQKEASDTSTYDIAQITNVFSKMLVYTLKKSLKDRRQELTFAEKVVWLDSFEDMGNGNYNITFKSAKYNHVRNEINTETMEPLGTRKQRRDGDEEKTHLCIRLAQGQQRYLAVHESNYYGITINCIVNYLNECFKRFNEETEEQYHYEVSYEIMPGDDFLTSLKEAKTISALTLTVYKDSLPNEFMLFAGRTSDIADDVEIKIKTPKKGGKFPDNLIKAYYEAMQGDGRIKRIKASGSKNHGSFEASTDLIKMKNFITVGRLSTTDEVDSYDFFNKAQEFIETNRR
;
A
#
# COMPACT_ATOMS: atom_id res chain seq x y z
N MET A 1 25.38 -32.11 -12.52
CA MET A 1 24.91 -30.75 -12.82
C MET A 1 24.25 -30.24 -11.55
N GLY A 2 24.81 -29.20 -10.93
CA GLY A 2 24.25 -28.66 -9.69
C GLY A 2 22.86 -28.12 -9.95
N THR A 3 21.90 -28.50 -9.11
CA THR A 3 20.62 -27.80 -8.96
C THR A 3 20.94 -26.34 -8.65
N GLN A 4 20.94 -25.48 -9.66
CA GLN A 4 20.86 -24.04 -9.43
C GLN A 4 19.56 -23.82 -8.64
N GLU A 5 19.68 -23.33 -7.42
CA GLU A 5 18.55 -22.86 -6.64
C GLU A 5 17.73 -21.93 -7.54
N ASN A 6 16.50 -22.33 -7.82
CA ASN A 6 15.63 -21.65 -8.77
C ASN A 6 14.91 -20.48 -8.08
N ASP A 7 15.69 -19.75 -7.28
CA ASP A 7 15.22 -18.79 -6.29
C ASP A 7 15.54 -17.37 -6.77
N LYS A 8 14.65 -16.44 -6.43
CA LYS A 8 14.72 -15.04 -6.78
C LYS A 8 14.59 -14.22 -5.51
N LYS A 9 15.52 -13.28 -5.32
CA LYS A 9 15.44 -12.30 -4.24
C LYS A 9 14.51 -11.17 -4.65
N VAL A 10 13.41 -11.02 -3.91
CA VAL A 10 12.33 -10.10 -4.21
C VAL A 10 12.25 -9.02 -3.14
N LEU A 11 12.21 -7.76 -3.58
CA LEU A 11 11.99 -6.61 -2.69
C LEU A 11 10.50 -6.53 -2.36
N ILE A 12 10.18 -6.40 -1.07
CA ILE A 12 8.83 -6.20 -0.58
C ILE A 12 8.73 -4.90 0.21
N TYR A 13 7.59 -4.22 0.10
CA TYR A 13 7.25 -3.04 0.89
C TYR A 13 6.05 -3.31 1.78
N PHE A 14 5.99 -2.60 2.92
CA PHE A 14 4.93 -2.74 3.89
C PHE A 14 4.08 -1.47 3.93
N TYR A 15 2.77 -1.67 4.02
CA TYR A 15 1.77 -0.61 4.03
C TYR A 15 0.68 -0.93 5.04
N TYR A 16 0.09 0.11 5.61
CA TYR A 16 -1.21 0.00 6.25
C TYR A 16 -2.29 0.31 5.22
N LEU A 17 -3.21 -0.61 4.97
CA LEU A 17 -4.41 -0.34 4.17
C LEU A 17 -5.57 -0.03 5.10
N ALA A 18 -6.30 1.02 4.77
CA ALA A 18 -7.56 1.37 5.40
C ALA A 18 -8.64 1.42 4.32
N ILE A 19 -9.78 0.79 4.60
CA ILE A 19 -10.98 0.92 3.78
C ILE A 19 -11.95 1.74 4.63
N THR A 20 -12.22 2.95 4.18
CA THR A 20 -13.14 3.88 4.85
C THR A 20 -14.49 3.83 4.18
N ARG A 21 -15.52 4.02 4.99
CA ARG A 21 -16.90 4.19 4.54
C ARG A 21 -17.18 5.68 4.45
N GLN A 22 -17.63 6.15 3.29
CA GLN A 22 -18.12 7.51 3.15
C GLN A 22 -19.49 7.60 3.81
N LYS A 23 -19.58 8.41 4.87
CA LYS A 23 -20.82 8.61 5.64
C LYS A 23 -21.51 9.88 5.19
N GLU A 24 -22.83 9.83 5.06
CA GLU A 24 -23.62 11.04 5.04
C GLU A 24 -23.66 11.68 6.44
N ALA A 25 -23.92 12.99 6.51
CA ALA A 25 -23.95 13.74 7.76
C ALA A 25 -24.97 13.21 8.79
N SER A 26 -25.98 12.47 8.35
CA SER A 26 -27.01 11.84 9.19
C SER A 26 -26.61 10.45 9.71
N ASP A 27 -25.54 9.84 9.19
CA ASP A 27 -25.13 8.49 9.54
C ASP A 27 -24.26 8.47 10.82
N THR A 28 -24.86 8.00 11.91
CA THR A 28 -24.22 7.86 13.23
C THR A 28 -23.61 6.48 13.48
N SER A 29 -23.69 5.56 12.51
CA SER A 29 -23.21 4.19 12.69
C SER A 29 -21.70 4.16 12.93
N THR A 30 -21.24 3.28 13.82
CA THR A 30 -19.81 3.14 14.13
C THR A 30 -19.06 2.46 12.99
N TYR A 31 -17.73 2.66 12.95
CA TYR A 31 -16.86 1.88 12.07
C TYR A 31 -16.78 0.44 12.60
N ASP A 32 -16.97 -0.55 11.71
CA ASP A 32 -16.85 -1.97 12.05
C ASP A 32 -15.98 -2.67 11.00
N ILE A 33 -14.77 -3.05 11.41
CA ILE A 33 -13.81 -3.74 10.56
C ILE A 33 -14.34 -5.08 10.04
N ALA A 34 -15.26 -5.75 10.75
CA ALA A 34 -15.86 -7.00 10.29
C ALA A 34 -16.81 -6.76 9.10
N GLN A 35 -17.61 -5.69 9.16
CA GLN A 35 -18.43 -5.25 8.03
C GLN A 35 -17.55 -4.89 6.83
N ILE A 36 -16.48 -4.11 7.07
CA ILE A 36 -15.53 -3.73 6.03
C ILE A 36 -14.88 -4.95 5.38
N THR A 37 -14.46 -5.93 6.18
CA THR A 37 -13.90 -7.20 5.70
C THR A 37 -14.88 -7.92 4.79
N ASN A 38 -16.14 -8.08 5.22
CA ASN A 38 -17.19 -8.74 4.43
C ASN A 38 -17.43 -8.04 3.09
N VAL A 39 -17.54 -6.71 3.09
CA VAL A 39 -17.78 -5.96 1.86
C VAL A 39 -16.57 -6.03 0.92
N PHE A 40 -15.34 -5.98 1.45
CA PHE A 40 -14.14 -6.14 0.64
C PHE A 40 -14.10 -7.51 -0.05
N SER A 41 -14.39 -8.61 0.66
CA SER A 41 -14.54 -9.94 0.06
C SER A 41 -15.60 -9.96 -1.04
N LYS A 42 -16.80 -9.38 -0.80
CA LYS A 42 -17.87 -9.31 -1.80
C LYS A 42 -17.43 -8.56 -3.05
N MET A 43 -16.75 -7.42 -2.90
CA MET A 43 -16.24 -6.63 -4.01
C MET A 43 -15.21 -7.40 -4.84
N LEU A 44 -14.28 -8.12 -4.19
CA LEU A 44 -13.30 -8.96 -4.88
C LEU A 44 -13.98 -10.11 -5.66
N VAL A 45 -14.95 -10.81 -5.04
CA VAL A 45 -15.76 -11.84 -5.70
C VAL A 45 -16.50 -11.27 -6.90
N TYR A 46 -17.17 -10.13 -6.73
CA TYR A 46 -17.90 -9.45 -7.80
C TYR A 46 -16.98 -9.09 -8.97
N THR A 47 -15.80 -8.54 -8.68
CA THR A 47 -14.81 -8.15 -9.69
C THR A 47 -14.30 -9.35 -10.48
N LEU A 48 -14.00 -10.48 -9.81
CA LEU A 48 -13.55 -11.70 -10.49
C LEU A 48 -14.64 -12.39 -11.33
N LYS A 49 -15.93 -12.18 -11.03
CA LYS A 49 -17.04 -12.69 -11.85
C LYS A 49 -17.15 -11.98 -13.20
N LYS A 50 -16.65 -10.76 -13.32
CA LYS A 50 -16.61 -10.03 -14.59
C LYS A 50 -15.56 -10.60 -15.53
N SER A 51 -15.80 -10.45 -16.84
CA SER A 51 -14.83 -10.82 -17.85
C SER A 51 -13.55 -9.99 -17.72
N LEU A 52 -12.42 -10.52 -18.22
CA LEU A 52 -11.15 -9.77 -18.26
C LEU A 52 -11.28 -8.44 -19.00
N LYS A 53 -12.12 -8.40 -20.04
CA LYS A 53 -12.37 -7.17 -20.81
C LYS A 53 -13.03 -6.09 -19.97
N ASP A 54 -13.92 -6.47 -19.07
CA ASP A 54 -14.71 -5.53 -18.27
C ASP A 54 -13.99 -5.13 -16.99
N ARG A 55 -13.21 -6.03 -16.39
CA ARG A 55 -12.47 -5.75 -15.15
C ARG A 55 -11.07 -5.19 -15.35
N ARG A 56 -10.56 -5.10 -16.59
CA ARG A 56 -9.28 -4.42 -16.84
C ARG A 56 -9.40 -2.91 -16.70
N GLN A 57 -8.28 -2.28 -16.39
CA GLN A 57 -8.12 -0.83 -16.39
C GLN A 57 -6.92 -0.47 -17.26
N GLU A 58 -7.10 0.52 -18.12
CA GLU A 58 -6.03 1.03 -18.97
C GLU A 58 -5.33 2.21 -18.30
N LEU A 59 -4.00 2.13 -18.25
CA LEU A 59 -3.10 3.18 -17.81
C LEU A 59 -2.40 3.74 -19.03
N THR A 60 -3.10 4.61 -19.77
CA THR A 60 -2.64 5.15 -21.06
C THR A 60 -1.27 5.82 -20.95
N PHE A 61 -1.01 6.57 -19.88
CA PHE A 61 0.28 7.24 -19.63
C PHE A 61 1.45 6.27 -19.46
N ALA A 62 1.19 5.02 -19.07
CA ALA A 62 2.19 3.99 -18.84
C ALA A 62 2.21 2.92 -19.95
N GLU A 63 1.36 3.06 -20.97
CA GLU A 63 1.13 2.07 -22.03
C GLU A 63 0.93 0.67 -21.43
N LYS A 64 0.07 0.61 -20.40
CA LYS A 64 -0.11 -0.59 -19.59
C LYS A 64 -1.59 -0.85 -19.31
N VAL A 65 -1.99 -2.12 -19.32
CA VAL A 65 -3.31 -2.57 -18.86
C VAL A 65 -3.13 -3.34 -17.56
N VAL A 66 -4.04 -3.20 -16.60
CA VAL A 66 -3.97 -3.83 -15.28
C VAL A 66 -5.29 -4.51 -14.95
N TRP A 67 -5.25 -5.68 -14.29
CA TRP A 67 -6.44 -6.36 -13.81
C TRP A 67 -6.15 -7.21 -12.56
N LEU A 68 -7.20 -7.45 -11.77
CA LEU A 68 -7.22 -8.50 -10.76
C LEU A 68 -7.23 -9.87 -11.45
N ASP A 69 -6.17 -10.66 -11.25
CA ASP A 69 -6.02 -11.99 -11.83
C ASP A 69 -6.71 -13.04 -10.95
N SER A 70 -6.34 -13.07 -9.67
CA SER A 70 -6.89 -13.97 -8.66
C SER A 70 -6.84 -13.37 -7.26
N PHE A 71 -7.67 -13.90 -6.36
CA PHE A 71 -7.48 -13.72 -4.92
C PHE A 71 -7.87 -15.00 -4.18
N GLU A 72 -7.28 -15.18 -3.02
CA GLU A 72 -7.65 -16.17 -2.01
C GLU A 72 -8.07 -15.43 -0.75
N ASP A 73 -9.30 -15.65 -0.30
CA ASP A 73 -9.80 -15.18 0.98
C ASP A 73 -9.57 -16.27 2.03
N MET A 74 -8.60 -16.02 2.91
CA MET A 74 -8.24 -16.94 3.99
C MET A 74 -9.11 -16.74 5.24
N GLY A 75 -10.11 -15.86 5.17
CA GLY A 75 -10.98 -15.48 6.28
C GLY A 75 -10.33 -14.48 7.24
N ASN A 76 -11.18 -13.89 8.10
CA ASN A 76 -10.76 -12.94 9.15
C ASN A 76 -9.93 -11.75 8.63
N GLY A 77 -10.20 -11.26 7.41
CA GLY A 77 -9.49 -10.12 6.84
C GLY A 77 -8.10 -10.44 6.29
N ASN A 78 -7.82 -11.71 5.99
CA ASN A 78 -6.57 -12.16 5.40
C ASN A 78 -6.77 -12.54 3.93
N TYR A 79 -5.97 -11.93 3.04
CA TYR A 79 -6.10 -12.13 1.60
C TYR A 79 -4.74 -12.31 0.94
N ASN A 80 -4.68 -13.24 -0.01
CA ASN A 80 -3.59 -13.31 -0.98
C ASN A 80 -4.14 -12.83 -2.31
N ILE A 81 -3.61 -11.74 -2.86
CA ILE A 81 -4.14 -11.12 -4.07
C ILE A 81 -3.05 -11.05 -5.13
N THR A 82 -3.35 -11.56 -6.33
CA THR A 82 -2.47 -11.49 -7.49
C THR A 82 -3.09 -10.54 -8.52
N PHE A 83 -2.35 -9.50 -8.83
CA PHE A 83 -2.63 -8.65 -9.98
C PHE A 83 -1.77 -9.07 -11.15
N LYS A 84 -2.27 -8.81 -12.35
CA LYS A 84 -1.45 -8.83 -13.55
C LYS A 84 -1.52 -7.49 -14.26
N SER A 85 -0.45 -7.20 -14.98
CA SER A 85 -0.41 -6.09 -15.90
C SER A 85 0.20 -6.51 -17.22
N ALA A 86 -0.18 -5.85 -18.31
CA ALA A 86 0.41 -6.06 -19.62
C ALA A 86 0.93 -4.73 -20.17
N LYS A 87 2.25 -4.61 -20.38
CA LYS A 87 2.83 -3.43 -21.03
C LYS A 87 2.78 -3.59 -22.54
N TYR A 88 2.09 -2.70 -23.24
CA TYR A 88 1.89 -2.74 -24.69
C TYR A 88 2.67 -1.62 -25.39
N ASN A 89 2.48 -1.48 -26.71
CA ASN A 89 3.15 -0.51 -27.58
C ASN A 89 4.68 -0.66 -27.64
N HIS A 90 5.19 -1.84 -27.30
CA HIS A 90 6.61 -2.15 -27.29
C HIS A 90 6.91 -3.34 -28.20
N VAL A 91 7.29 -3.05 -29.45
CA VAL A 91 7.54 -4.07 -30.49
C VAL A 91 9.00 -4.04 -30.88
N ARG A 92 9.68 -5.20 -30.80
CA ARG A 92 11.07 -5.39 -31.21
C ARG A 92 11.18 -6.60 -32.14
N ASN A 93 12.20 -6.59 -33.00
CA ASN A 93 12.59 -7.81 -33.69
C ASN A 93 13.28 -8.74 -32.69
N GLU A 94 12.82 -9.99 -32.64
CA GLU A 94 13.41 -11.03 -31.82
C GLU A 94 14.50 -11.77 -32.60
N ILE A 95 15.49 -12.27 -31.88
CA ILE A 95 16.58 -13.11 -32.38
C ILE A 95 16.79 -14.23 -31.37
N ASN A 96 17.05 -15.45 -31.84
CA ASN A 96 17.43 -16.53 -30.94
C ASN A 96 18.85 -16.24 -30.43
N THR A 97 19.06 -16.12 -29.11
CA THR A 97 20.36 -15.77 -28.53
C THR A 97 21.38 -16.91 -28.53
N GLU A 98 20.94 -18.14 -28.77
CA GLU A 98 21.82 -19.31 -28.92
C GLU A 98 22.24 -19.52 -30.38
N THR A 99 21.29 -19.45 -31.33
CA THR A 99 21.57 -19.69 -32.77
C THR A 99 21.90 -18.43 -33.55
N MET A 100 21.62 -17.24 -32.99
CA MET A 100 21.73 -15.93 -33.65
C MET A 100 20.86 -15.78 -34.91
N GLU A 101 19.84 -16.62 -35.07
CA GLU A 101 18.90 -16.54 -36.18
C GLU A 101 17.78 -15.53 -35.91
N PRO A 102 17.49 -14.60 -36.85
CA PRO A 102 16.37 -13.67 -36.72
C PRO A 102 15.03 -14.40 -36.65
N LEU A 103 14.23 -14.08 -35.65
CA LEU A 103 12.87 -14.60 -35.47
C LEU A 103 11.81 -13.62 -36.01
N GLY A 104 12.23 -12.39 -36.34
CA GLY A 104 11.37 -11.33 -36.85
C GLY A 104 10.52 -10.69 -35.74
N THR A 105 9.45 -10.01 -36.15
CA THR A 105 8.48 -9.43 -35.22
C THR A 105 7.38 -10.44 -34.93
N ARG A 106 7.14 -10.78 -33.65
CA ARG A 106 6.09 -11.70 -33.22
C ARG A 106 4.88 -11.05 -32.55
N LYS A 107 5.07 -9.83 -32.04
CA LYS A 107 4.04 -9.06 -31.32
C LYS A 107 3.52 -7.92 -32.20
N GLN A 108 2.21 -7.70 -32.14
CA GLN A 108 1.60 -6.47 -32.61
C GLN A 108 1.73 -5.38 -31.54
N ARG A 109 1.55 -4.11 -31.92
CA ARG A 109 1.57 -2.98 -30.96
C ARG A 109 0.56 -3.12 -29.82
N ARG A 110 -0.51 -3.89 -30.05
CA ARG A 110 -1.61 -4.13 -29.10
C ARG A 110 -1.30 -5.26 -28.13
N ASP A 111 -0.35 -6.12 -28.47
CA ASP A 111 0.05 -7.24 -27.64
C ASP A 111 0.93 -6.69 -26.53
N GLY A 112 0.70 -7.17 -25.30
CA GLY A 112 1.42 -6.72 -24.12
C GLY A 112 2.21 -7.82 -23.46
N ASP A 113 3.28 -7.42 -22.78
CA ASP A 113 4.09 -8.29 -21.94
C ASP A 113 3.41 -8.42 -20.57
N GLU A 114 2.84 -9.58 -20.27
CA GLU A 114 2.23 -9.87 -18.98
C GLU A 114 3.28 -9.94 -17.87
N GLU A 115 2.93 -9.40 -16.71
CA GLU A 115 3.74 -9.43 -15.49
C GLU A 115 2.82 -9.50 -14.27
N LYS A 116 3.13 -10.40 -13.34
CA LYS A 116 2.44 -10.52 -12.05
C LYS A 116 2.93 -9.49 -11.01
N THR A 117 2.05 -9.17 -10.08
CA THR A 117 2.40 -8.43 -8.86
C THR A 117 1.54 -8.92 -7.71
N HIS A 118 2.18 -9.30 -6.62
CA HIS A 118 1.51 -9.89 -5.46
C HIS A 118 1.27 -8.87 -4.34
N LEU A 119 0.10 -9.00 -3.69
CA LEU A 119 -0.29 -8.23 -2.51
C LEU A 119 -0.83 -9.19 -1.45
N CYS A 120 -0.09 -9.33 -0.35
CA CYS A 120 -0.47 -10.11 0.83
C CYS A 120 -1.08 -9.17 1.87
N ILE A 121 -2.34 -9.35 2.22
CA ILE A 121 -3.08 -8.51 3.18
C ILE A 121 -3.39 -9.33 4.42
N ARG A 122 -3.12 -8.78 5.61
CA ARG A 122 -3.39 -9.43 6.90
C ARG A 122 -4.02 -8.47 7.90
N LEU A 123 -5.08 -8.92 8.56
CA LEU A 123 -5.70 -8.21 9.67
C LEU A 123 -5.31 -8.87 11.00
N ALA A 124 -4.66 -8.12 11.89
CA ALA A 124 -4.37 -8.60 13.23
C ALA A 124 -5.59 -8.44 14.15
N GLN A 125 -5.75 -9.34 15.12
CA GLN A 125 -6.86 -9.26 16.07
C GLN A 125 -6.82 -7.94 16.85
N GLY A 126 -7.97 -7.27 16.94
CA GLY A 126 -8.13 -5.98 17.62
C GLY A 126 -7.65 -4.76 16.82
N GLN A 127 -7.06 -4.95 15.64
CA GLN A 127 -6.64 -3.87 14.76
C GLN A 127 -7.79 -3.40 13.85
N GLN A 128 -7.76 -2.11 13.49
CA GLN A 128 -8.75 -1.45 12.62
C GLN A 128 -8.19 -1.17 11.21
N ARG A 129 -6.99 -1.63 10.92
CA ARG A 129 -6.30 -1.45 9.64
C ARG A 129 -5.64 -2.76 9.22
N TYR A 130 -5.55 -2.97 7.92
CA TYR A 130 -4.85 -4.11 7.37
C TYR A 130 -3.35 -3.82 7.24
N LEU A 131 -2.51 -4.81 7.52
CA LEU A 131 -1.12 -4.82 7.08
C LEU A 131 -1.07 -5.39 5.66
N ALA A 132 -0.41 -4.70 4.74
CA ALA A 132 -0.22 -5.17 3.38
C ALA A 132 1.27 -5.27 3.04
N VAL A 133 1.67 -6.41 2.50
CA VAL A 133 2.99 -6.68 1.93
C VAL A 133 2.85 -6.71 0.42
N HIS A 134 3.50 -5.76 -0.23
CA HIS A 134 3.45 -5.55 -1.67
C HIS A 134 4.78 -5.94 -2.30
N GLU A 135 4.70 -6.73 -3.37
CA GLU A 135 5.85 -7.05 -4.20
C GLU A 135 6.32 -5.84 -5.02
N SER A 136 7.59 -5.44 -4.85
CA SER A 136 8.23 -4.45 -5.69
C SER A 136 8.88 -5.09 -6.90
N ASN A 137 8.16 -5.10 -8.01
CA ASN A 137 8.64 -5.55 -9.30
C ASN A 137 8.78 -4.37 -10.28
N TYR A 138 9.93 -4.24 -10.93
CA TYR A 138 10.20 -3.17 -11.90
C TYR A 138 9.20 -3.17 -13.06
N TYR A 139 8.82 -4.36 -13.56
CA TYR A 139 7.84 -4.51 -14.63
C TYR A 139 6.41 -4.61 -14.11
N GLY A 140 6.21 -4.75 -12.81
CA GLY A 140 4.91 -4.90 -12.15
C GLY A 140 4.15 -3.58 -11.98
N ILE A 141 3.28 -3.53 -10.97
CA ILE A 141 2.48 -2.36 -10.63
C ILE A 141 2.78 -1.84 -9.22
N THR A 142 2.63 -0.53 -9.04
CA THR A 142 2.85 0.12 -7.74
C THR A 142 1.66 -0.08 -6.80
N ILE A 143 1.87 0.06 -5.49
CA ILE A 143 0.74 0.06 -4.52
C ILE A 143 -0.32 1.12 -4.86
N ASN A 144 0.09 2.28 -5.37
CA ASN A 144 -0.82 3.34 -5.78
C ASN A 144 -1.72 2.91 -6.95
N CYS A 145 -1.13 2.18 -7.91
CA CYS A 145 -1.88 1.59 -9.01
C CYS A 145 -2.89 0.56 -8.49
N ILE A 146 -2.50 -0.28 -7.53
CA ILE A 146 -3.40 -1.27 -6.92
C ILE A 146 -4.55 -0.58 -6.19
N VAL A 147 -4.27 0.41 -5.34
CA VAL A 147 -5.32 1.13 -4.59
C VAL A 147 -6.27 1.87 -5.53
N ASN A 148 -5.76 2.55 -6.56
CA ASN A 148 -6.61 3.17 -7.57
C ASN A 148 -7.50 2.13 -8.28
N TYR A 149 -6.95 0.98 -8.63
CA TYR A 149 -7.71 -0.11 -9.25
C TYR A 149 -8.82 -0.63 -8.32
N LEU A 150 -8.51 -0.87 -7.04
CA LEU A 150 -9.49 -1.33 -6.06
C LEU A 150 -10.60 -0.29 -5.84
N ASN A 151 -10.26 1.00 -5.85
CA ASN A 151 -11.25 2.09 -5.77
C ASN A 151 -12.19 2.10 -6.98
N GLU A 152 -11.66 1.92 -8.19
CA GLU A 152 -12.51 1.78 -9.38
C GLU A 152 -13.39 0.52 -9.32
N CYS A 153 -12.90 -0.58 -8.75
CA CYS A 153 -13.71 -1.77 -8.51
C CYS A 153 -14.84 -1.51 -7.51
N PHE A 154 -14.57 -0.80 -6.41
CA PHE A 154 -15.60 -0.39 -5.45
C PHE A 154 -16.64 0.53 -6.07
N LYS A 155 -16.25 1.49 -6.92
CA LYS A 155 -17.22 2.34 -7.64
C LYS A 155 -18.19 1.49 -8.46
N ARG A 156 -17.66 0.59 -9.31
CA ARG A 156 -18.47 -0.32 -10.13
C ARG A 156 -19.30 -1.30 -9.30
N PHE A 157 -18.79 -1.73 -8.15
CA PHE A 157 -19.53 -2.58 -7.23
C PHE A 157 -20.74 -1.84 -6.66
N ASN A 158 -20.56 -0.60 -6.21
CA ASN A 158 -21.65 0.22 -5.69
C ASN A 158 -22.65 0.66 -6.77
N GLU A 159 -22.21 0.90 -8.01
CA GLU A 159 -23.10 1.30 -9.11
C GLU A 159 -24.02 0.15 -9.59
N GLU A 160 -23.54 -1.09 -9.51
CA GLU A 160 -24.25 -2.27 -10.03
C GLU A 160 -24.86 -3.14 -8.93
N THR A 161 -24.70 -2.78 -7.66
CA THR A 161 -25.31 -3.46 -6.52
C THR A 161 -26.04 -2.47 -5.62
N GLU A 162 -27.00 -2.94 -4.82
CA GLU A 162 -27.72 -2.11 -3.85
C GLU A 162 -26.91 -1.91 -2.55
N GLU A 163 -25.58 -1.86 -2.65
CA GLU A 163 -24.73 -1.62 -1.48
C GLU A 163 -24.96 -0.18 -0.99
N GLN A 164 -25.33 -0.04 0.28
CA GLN A 164 -25.79 1.22 0.86
C GLN A 164 -24.71 2.30 0.88
N TYR A 165 -23.44 1.90 0.94
CA TYR A 165 -22.35 2.79 1.25
C TYR A 165 -21.28 2.81 0.17
N HIS A 166 -20.70 3.98 -0.04
CA HIS A 166 -19.49 4.12 -0.83
C HIS A 166 -18.26 3.84 0.05
N TYR A 167 -17.32 3.07 -0.50
CA TYR A 167 -16.10 2.68 0.18
C TYR A 167 -14.89 3.18 -0.60
N GLU A 168 -13.87 3.59 0.14
CA GLU A 168 -12.60 4.07 -0.41
C GLU A 168 -11.44 3.37 0.27
N VAL A 169 -10.58 2.78 -0.54
CA VAL A 169 -9.30 2.19 -0.15
C VAL A 169 -8.26 3.30 -0.14
N SER A 170 -7.54 3.39 0.95
CA SER A 170 -6.35 4.23 1.10
C SER A 170 -5.20 3.40 1.66
N TYR A 171 -3.98 3.90 1.49
CA TYR A 171 -2.79 3.29 2.04
C TYR A 171 -1.92 4.32 2.74
N GLU A 172 -1.28 3.88 3.80
CA GLU A 172 -0.23 4.60 4.50
C GLU A 172 1.04 3.76 4.43
N ILE A 173 2.18 4.43 4.28
CA ILE A 173 3.48 3.75 4.31
C ILE A 173 3.72 3.28 5.74
N MET A 174 4.03 1.99 5.90
CA MET A 174 4.55 1.51 7.17
C MET A 174 5.98 2.04 7.28
N PRO A 175 6.29 2.85 8.30
CA PRO A 175 7.62 3.43 8.43
C PRO A 175 8.63 2.34 8.77
N GLY A 176 9.81 2.40 8.15
CA GLY A 176 10.92 1.53 8.49
C GLY A 176 11.63 1.98 9.77
N ASP A 177 12.39 1.07 10.39
CA ASP A 177 13.22 1.34 11.58
C ASP A 177 14.22 2.49 11.38
N ASP A 178 14.54 2.76 10.11
CA ASP A 178 15.38 3.87 9.70
C ASP A 178 14.77 5.24 10.04
N PHE A 179 13.46 5.36 10.32
CA PHE A 179 12.87 6.63 10.73
C PHE A 179 13.46 7.11 12.04
N LEU A 180 13.38 6.30 13.10
CA LEU A 180 13.96 6.65 14.40
C LEU A 180 15.49 6.79 14.32
N THR A 181 16.14 6.02 13.45
CA THR A 181 17.58 6.14 13.19
C THR A 181 17.93 7.46 12.51
N SER A 182 17.15 7.90 11.52
CA SER A 182 17.34 9.17 10.80
C SER A 182 17.22 10.38 11.72
N LEU A 183 16.43 10.30 12.80
CA LEU A 183 16.34 11.35 13.82
C LEU A 183 17.68 11.57 14.54
N LYS A 184 18.55 10.54 14.62
CA LYS A 184 19.88 10.68 15.23
C LYS A 184 20.83 11.55 14.40
N GLU A 185 20.55 11.75 13.11
CA GLU A 185 21.32 12.65 12.24
C GLU A 185 20.99 14.13 12.48
N ALA A 186 19.88 14.41 13.16
CA ALA A 186 19.45 15.76 13.47
C ALA A 186 20.30 16.35 14.61
N LYS A 187 20.87 17.54 14.37
CA LYS A 187 21.47 18.35 15.43
C LYS A 187 20.39 18.92 16.35
N THR A 188 19.30 19.37 15.75
CA THR A 188 18.09 19.84 16.45
C THR A 188 16.85 19.41 15.68
N ILE A 189 15.75 19.16 16.41
CA ILE A 189 14.40 19.02 15.88
C ILE A 189 13.63 20.23 16.40
N SER A 190 13.17 21.11 15.51
CA SER A 190 12.50 22.38 15.85
C SER A 190 10.98 22.31 15.72
N ALA A 191 10.48 21.38 14.90
CA ALA A 191 9.05 21.11 14.81
C ALA A 191 8.77 19.62 14.50
N LEU A 192 7.71 19.13 15.14
CA LEU A 192 7.09 17.84 14.88
C LEU A 192 5.70 18.10 14.30
N THR A 193 5.39 17.54 13.15
CA THR A 193 4.05 17.55 12.56
C THR A 193 3.47 16.15 12.63
N LEU A 194 2.30 16.02 13.25
CA LEU A 194 1.50 14.80 13.27
C LEU A 194 0.33 14.98 12.31
N THR A 195 0.16 14.09 11.34
CA THR A 195 -1.06 13.98 10.54
C THR A 195 -1.97 12.96 11.23
N VAL A 196 -3.19 13.36 11.60
CA VAL A 196 -4.17 12.53 12.32
C VAL A 196 -5.53 12.60 11.64
N TYR A 197 -6.44 11.67 11.93
CA TYR A 197 -7.84 11.80 11.52
C TYR A 197 -8.52 12.95 12.27
N LYS A 198 -9.35 13.74 11.59
CA LYS A 198 -10.09 14.86 12.21
C LYS A 198 -10.96 14.40 13.39
N ASP A 199 -11.54 13.20 13.30
CA ASP A 199 -12.39 12.61 14.35
C ASP A 199 -11.60 12.22 15.61
N SER A 200 -10.26 12.19 15.54
CA SER A 200 -9.40 11.96 16.72
C SER A 200 -9.09 13.25 17.49
N LEU A 201 -9.48 14.43 16.99
CA LEU A 201 -9.32 15.70 17.70
C LEU A 201 -10.52 15.99 18.62
N PRO A 202 -10.32 16.75 19.72
CA PRO A 202 -11.44 17.28 20.50
C PRO A 202 -12.38 18.10 19.61
N ASN A 203 -13.68 17.80 19.69
CA ASN A 203 -14.73 18.29 18.81
C ASN A 203 -14.86 19.83 18.80
N GLU A 204 -14.37 20.53 19.83
CA GLU A 204 -14.53 21.97 20.03
C GLU A 204 -14.02 22.82 18.85
N PHE A 205 -12.95 22.41 18.17
CA PHE A 205 -12.42 23.14 17.01
C PHE A 205 -13.27 22.96 15.74
N MET A 206 -13.96 21.82 15.62
CA MET A 206 -14.79 21.50 14.46
C MET A 206 -16.16 22.19 14.53
N LEU A 207 -16.60 22.62 15.73
CA LEU A 207 -17.85 23.36 15.93
C LEU A 207 -17.88 24.70 15.17
N PHE A 208 -16.72 25.34 14.96
CA PHE A 208 -16.62 26.62 14.24
C PHE A 208 -16.82 26.49 12.73
N ALA A 209 -16.68 25.29 12.17
CA ALA A 209 -16.79 25.07 10.74
C ALA A 209 -18.23 25.15 10.23
N GLY A 210 -19.22 24.96 11.11
CA GLY A 210 -20.65 24.90 10.76
C GLY A 210 -21.04 23.64 9.94
N ARG A 211 -20.15 23.15 9.07
CA ARG A 211 -20.24 21.88 8.32
C ARG A 211 -18.89 21.17 8.34
N THR A 212 -18.87 19.93 8.81
CA THR A 212 -17.64 19.10 8.92
C THR A 212 -17.26 18.40 7.61
N SER A 213 -18.15 18.40 6.61
CA SER A 213 -17.93 17.87 5.25
C SER A 213 -16.92 18.68 4.45
N ASP A 214 -16.76 19.97 4.77
CA ASP A 214 -15.94 20.90 3.99
C ASP A 214 -14.47 20.89 4.45
N ILE A 215 -14.14 20.00 5.40
CA ILE A 215 -12.81 19.83 5.98
C ILE A 215 -12.29 18.44 5.60
N ALA A 216 -11.05 18.39 5.10
CA ALA A 216 -10.34 17.16 4.80
C ALA A 216 -10.39 16.18 5.99
N ASP A 217 -10.46 14.88 5.71
CA ASP A 217 -10.57 13.86 6.76
C ASP A 217 -9.32 13.75 7.64
N ASP A 218 -8.21 14.32 7.20
CA ASP A 218 -6.97 14.43 7.95
C ASP A 218 -6.59 15.88 8.25
N VAL A 219 -5.90 16.04 9.39
CA VAL A 219 -5.49 17.33 9.94
C VAL A 219 -4.06 17.26 10.45
N GLU A 220 -3.35 18.38 10.37
CA GLU A 220 -1.95 18.47 10.80
C GLU A 220 -1.81 19.20 12.13
N ILE A 221 -1.33 18.50 13.15
CA ILE A 221 -0.94 19.08 14.45
C ILE A 221 0.55 19.39 14.41
N LYS A 222 0.91 20.68 14.44
CA LYS A 222 2.30 21.12 14.46
C LYS A 222 2.75 21.53 15.85
N ILE A 223 3.58 20.68 16.46
CA ILE A 223 4.23 20.94 17.74
C ILE A 223 5.58 21.62 17.46
N LYS A 224 5.88 22.72 18.14
CA LYS A 224 7.14 23.47 17.99
C LYS A 224 7.88 23.53 19.31
N THR A 225 9.21 23.53 19.26
CA THR A 225 10.04 23.73 20.45
C THR A 225 9.90 25.17 20.98
N PRO A 226 10.04 25.40 22.31
CA PRO A 226 10.13 26.75 22.86
C PRO A 226 11.28 27.54 22.19
N LYS A 227 11.10 28.86 22.02
CA LYS A 227 12.04 29.76 21.30
C LYS A 227 13.50 29.70 21.81
N LYS A 228 13.78 29.14 22.99
CA LYS A 228 15.12 29.06 23.60
C LYS A 228 15.67 27.63 23.64
N GLY A 229 16.03 27.08 22.47
CA GLY A 229 16.96 25.95 22.35
C GLY A 229 16.51 24.61 22.94
N GLY A 230 15.26 24.47 23.36
CA GLY A 230 14.73 23.19 23.83
C GLY A 230 14.76 22.16 22.70
N LYS A 231 15.32 20.98 22.95
CA LYS A 231 15.14 19.83 22.07
C LYS A 231 13.79 19.19 22.37
N PHE A 232 13.16 18.60 21.35
CA PHE A 232 12.09 17.65 21.62
C PHE A 232 12.64 16.52 22.50
N PRO A 233 11.88 16.07 23.52
CA PRO A 233 12.24 14.88 24.26
C PRO A 233 12.32 13.68 23.30
N ASP A 234 13.42 12.94 23.30
CA ASP A 234 13.62 11.79 22.39
C ASP A 234 12.53 10.72 22.57
N ASN A 235 12.04 10.57 23.81
CA ASN A 235 10.94 9.66 24.14
C ASN A 235 9.58 10.10 23.56
N LEU A 236 9.37 11.39 23.28
CA LEU A 236 8.09 11.87 22.77
C LEU A 236 7.86 11.41 21.32
N ILE A 237 8.87 11.56 20.46
CA ILE A 237 8.75 11.14 19.06
C ILE A 237 8.63 9.61 18.98
N LYS A 238 9.37 8.90 19.85
CA LYS A 238 9.23 7.44 19.98
C LYS A 238 7.83 7.02 20.44
N ALA A 239 7.25 7.70 21.43
CA ALA A 239 5.89 7.41 21.91
C ALA A 239 4.83 7.68 20.81
N TYR A 240 4.97 8.77 20.04
CA TYR A 240 4.08 9.00 18.90
C TYR A 240 4.27 7.96 17.80
N TYR A 241 5.51 7.53 17.55
CA TYR A 241 5.80 6.47 16.60
C TYR A 241 5.17 5.14 17.03
N GLU A 242 5.32 4.75 18.29
CA GLU A 242 4.68 3.56 18.87
C GLU A 242 3.15 3.66 18.82
N ALA A 243 2.57 4.83 19.14
CA ALA A 243 1.14 5.08 19.03
C ALA A 243 0.63 4.99 17.58
N MET A 244 1.40 5.49 16.61
CA MET A 244 1.11 5.36 15.18
C MET A 244 1.03 3.89 14.74
N GLN A 245 1.91 3.02 15.26
CA GLN A 245 1.87 1.58 14.96
C GLN A 245 0.72 0.84 15.68
N GLY A 246 0.18 1.42 16.76
CA GLY A 246 -0.76 0.78 17.67
C GLY A 246 -2.23 0.97 17.31
N ASP A 247 -2.81 2.13 17.68
CA ASP A 247 -4.26 2.37 17.59
C ASP A 247 -4.70 3.03 16.27
N GLY A 248 -3.72 3.43 15.44
CA GLY A 248 -4.00 4.04 14.16
C GLY A 248 -4.70 5.39 14.23
N ARG A 249 -4.49 6.18 15.29
CA ARG A 249 -4.94 7.59 15.30
C ARG A 249 -4.00 8.51 14.55
N ILE A 250 -2.70 8.20 14.59
CA ILE A 250 -1.65 8.93 13.89
C ILE A 250 -1.42 8.25 12.54
N LYS A 251 -1.47 9.05 11.46
CA LYS A 251 -1.21 8.59 10.08
C LYS A 251 0.24 8.80 9.68
N ARG A 252 0.81 9.95 10.05
CA ARG A 252 2.14 10.37 9.64
C ARG A 252 2.79 11.21 10.72
N ILE A 253 4.09 11.00 10.88
CA ILE A 253 4.99 11.81 11.68
C ILE A 253 6.04 12.41 10.75
N LYS A 254 6.19 13.73 10.82
CA LYS A 254 7.25 14.50 10.15
C LYS A 254 8.03 15.29 11.19
N ALA A 255 9.34 15.06 11.25
CA ALA A 255 10.28 15.82 12.06
C ALA A 255 11.07 16.78 11.15
N SER A 256 11.19 18.04 11.58
CA SER A 256 11.95 19.08 10.86
C SER A 256 12.88 19.83 11.81
N GLY A 257 14.04 20.25 11.32
CA GLY A 257 15.07 20.88 12.14
C GLY A 257 16.35 21.21 11.39
N SER A 258 17.51 20.98 12.03
CA SER A 258 18.83 21.23 11.44
C SER A 258 19.77 20.04 11.57
N LYS A 259 20.69 19.88 10.62
CA LYS A 259 21.88 19.02 10.74
C LYS A 259 23.11 19.88 11.04
N ASN A 260 24.30 19.28 11.14
CA ASN A 260 25.55 20.04 11.24
C ASN A 260 25.75 21.02 10.08
N HIS A 261 25.28 20.64 8.88
CA HIS A 261 25.24 21.49 7.71
C HIS A 261 23.85 21.40 7.07
N GLY A 262 23.12 22.52 7.04
CA GLY A 262 21.81 22.63 6.40
C GLY A 262 20.60 22.20 7.24
N SER A 263 19.46 22.12 6.57
CA SER A 263 18.18 21.72 7.17
C SER A 263 18.08 20.20 7.34
N PHE A 264 17.30 19.78 8.32
CA PHE A 264 16.91 18.40 8.56
C PHE A 264 15.43 18.23 8.28
N GLU A 265 15.07 17.17 7.56
CA GLU A 265 13.70 16.69 7.45
C GLU A 265 13.72 15.16 7.44
N ALA A 266 12.89 14.56 8.28
CA ALA A 266 12.60 13.13 8.28
C ALA A 266 11.10 12.95 8.36
N SER A 267 10.56 12.04 7.54
CA SER A 267 9.13 11.80 7.48
C SER A 267 8.86 10.32 7.27
N THR A 268 7.89 9.82 8.03
CA THR A 268 7.47 8.40 8.03
C THR A 268 6.88 7.96 6.68
N ASP A 269 6.38 8.89 5.87
CA ASP A 269 5.91 8.65 4.50
C ASP A 269 7.05 8.61 3.44
N LEU A 270 8.27 8.98 3.80
CA LEU A 270 9.43 8.86 2.92
C LEU A 270 10.26 7.62 3.23
N ILE A 271 10.29 7.20 4.50
CA ILE A 271 11.09 6.08 4.98
C ILE A 271 10.24 4.82 5.02
N LYS A 272 10.11 4.16 3.86
CA LYS A 272 9.31 2.95 3.69
C LYS A 272 9.97 1.76 4.37
N MET A 273 9.23 1.03 5.20
CA MET A 273 9.61 -0.31 5.60
C MET A 273 9.68 -1.19 4.35
N LYS A 274 10.85 -1.78 4.16
CA LYS A 274 11.14 -2.66 3.04
C LYS A 274 12.00 -3.81 3.51
N ASN A 275 11.81 -4.97 2.91
CA ASN A 275 12.68 -6.12 3.16
C ASN A 275 12.85 -6.93 1.87
N PHE A 276 13.66 -7.97 1.94
CA PHE A 276 13.80 -8.93 0.86
C PHE A 276 13.36 -10.31 1.33
N ILE A 277 12.60 -10.99 0.49
CA ILE A 277 12.31 -12.42 0.64
C ILE A 277 12.92 -13.18 -0.53
N THR A 278 13.28 -14.43 -0.30
CA THR A 278 13.74 -15.35 -1.35
C THR A 278 12.59 -16.28 -1.69
N VAL A 279 12.22 -16.32 -2.97
CA VAL A 279 11.04 -17.04 -3.48
C VAL A 279 11.41 -17.80 -4.75
N GLY A 280 10.77 -18.95 -4.98
CA GLY A 280 10.90 -19.69 -6.23
C GLY A 280 10.45 -18.86 -7.45
N ARG A 281 11.03 -19.17 -8.62
CA ARG A 281 10.68 -18.53 -9.89
C ARG A 281 10.20 -19.54 -10.94
N LEU A 282 9.34 -19.08 -11.84
CA LEU A 282 8.86 -19.87 -12.97
C LEU A 282 9.98 -20.04 -14.00
N SER A 283 10.18 -21.26 -14.48
CA SER A 283 11.33 -21.62 -15.32
C SER A 283 11.38 -20.91 -16.68
N THR A 284 10.22 -20.53 -17.22
CA THR A 284 10.13 -19.91 -18.56
C THR A 284 10.10 -18.39 -18.50
N THR A 285 9.37 -17.80 -17.56
CA THR A 285 9.13 -16.35 -17.49
C THR A 285 9.99 -15.64 -16.46
N ASP A 286 10.69 -16.37 -15.59
CA ASP A 286 11.42 -15.84 -14.42
C ASP A 286 10.53 -15.04 -13.44
N GLU A 287 9.20 -15.09 -13.62
CA GLU A 287 8.23 -14.51 -12.69
C GLU A 287 8.27 -15.26 -11.36
N VAL A 288 7.89 -14.56 -10.29
CA VAL A 288 7.78 -15.14 -8.95
C VAL A 288 6.68 -16.21 -8.91
N ASP A 289 6.97 -17.32 -8.23
CA ASP A 289 5.96 -18.31 -7.86
C ASP A 289 5.01 -17.71 -6.81
N SER A 290 3.73 -17.59 -7.16
CA SER A 290 2.75 -16.91 -6.32
C SER A 290 2.55 -17.61 -4.97
N TYR A 291 2.53 -18.95 -4.96
CA TYR A 291 2.30 -19.72 -3.74
C TYR A 291 3.46 -19.56 -2.76
N ASP A 292 4.70 -19.70 -3.25
CA ASP A 292 5.89 -19.52 -2.43
C ASP A 292 6.03 -18.06 -1.95
N PHE A 293 5.70 -17.08 -2.78
CA PHE A 293 5.66 -15.67 -2.36
C PHE A 293 4.74 -15.45 -1.17
N PHE A 294 3.49 -15.93 -1.23
CA PHE A 294 2.53 -15.69 -0.15
C PHE A 294 2.94 -16.41 1.14
N ASN A 295 3.53 -17.61 1.05
CA ASN A 295 4.08 -18.30 2.21
C ASN A 295 5.25 -17.55 2.83
N LYS A 296 6.22 -17.11 2.02
CA LYS A 296 7.39 -16.35 2.50
C LYS A 296 7.01 -14.99 3.08
N ALA A 297 6.04 -14.31 2.48
CA ALA A 297 5.48 -13.08 3.03
C ALA A 297 4.77 -13.32 4.37
N GLN A 298 4.00 -14.41 4.50
CA GLN A 298 3.36 -14.79 5.76
C GLN A 298 4.38 -15.11 6.86
N GLU A 299 5.36 -15.99 6.57
CA GLU A 299 6.45 -16.34 7.48
C GLU A 299 7.18 -15.09 7.98
N PHE A 300 7.42 -14.13 7.08
CA PHE A 300 8.03 -12.86 7.43
C PHE A 300 7.18 -12.06 8.42
N ILE A 301 5.88 -11.92 8.15
CA ILE A 301 4.95 -11.19 9.03
C ILE A 301 4.91 -11.84 10.42
N GLU A 302 4.83 -13.17 10.50
CA GLU A 302 4.76 -13.90 11.77
C GLU A 302 6.04 -13.78 12.60
N THR A 303 7.19 -13.78 11.94
CA THR A 303 8.50 -13.68 12.60
C THR A 303 8.76 -12.28 13.15
N ASN A 304 8.32 -11.24 12.45
CA ASN A 304 8.60 -9.83 12.78
C ASN A 304 7.48 -9.14 13.57
N ARG A 305 6.38 -9.82 13.90
CA ARG A 305 5.30 -9.31 14.77
C ARG A 305 5.53 -9.57 16.27
N ARG A 306 6.65 -10.20 16.65
CA ARG A 306 7.06 -10.41 18.05
C ARG A 306 7.97 -9.28 18.54
#